data_AF-A0A948FKQ8-F1
#
_entry.id   AF-A0A948FKQ8-F1
#
_cell.length_a   1.000
_cell.length_b   1.000
_cell.length_c   1.000
_cell.angle_alpha   90.00
_cell.angle_beta   90.00
_cell.angle_gamma   90.00
#
_symmetry.space_group_name_H-M   'P 1'
#
loop_
_entity.id
_entity.type
_entity.pdbx_description
1 polymer ?
#
loop_
_entity_poly.entity_id
_entity_poly.type
_entity_poly.pdbx_seq_one_letter_code
_entity_poly.pdbx_strand_id
1 'polypeptide(L)'
;MRELLLLLAIVPIITYNLTDIYLPKRKWLWTGLALGMVVAPVSMCLLQSTHIPVIGKILGLGGLILNIVHGPLGYFTVVAIGIHEPGTVLSAAQLTQINIINGFVWGMFYGVLGYNIDLKWPSTAEGKRLFAGAGKKAMAPYRK
;
A
#
# COMPACT_ATOMS: atom_id res chain seq x y z
N MET A 1 -11.71 -18.24 -6.08
CA MET A 1 -12.42 -16.97 -5.74
C MET A 1 -11.58 -16.03 -4.88
N ARG A 2 -10.75 -16.52 -3.95
CA ARG A 2 -9.87 -15.66 -3.14
C ARG A 2 -8.66 -15.15 -3.91
N GLU A 3 -8.23 -15.84 -4.98
CA GLU A 3 -7.13 -15.38 -5.83
C GLU A 3 -7.42 -14.03 -6.51
N LEU A 4 -8.69 -13.66 -6.66
CA LEU A 4 -9.10 -12.36 -7.20
C LEU A 4 -8.66 -11.20 -6.31
N LEU A 5 -8.38 -11.43 -5.02
CA LEU A 5 -7.85 -10.40 -4.13
C LEU A 5 -6.43 -9.99 -4.50
N LEU A 6 -5.66 -10.83 -5.21
CA LEU A 6 -4.36 -10.42 -5.78
C LEU A 6 -4.53 -9.31 -6.83
N LEU A 7 -5.68 -9.24 -7.51
CA LEU A 7 -5.95 -8.15 -8.45
C LEU A 7 -6.06 -6.81 -7.74
N LEU A 8 -6.36 -6.79 -6.43
CA LEU A 8 -6.33 -5.55 -5.65
C LEU A 8 -4.91 -4.96 -5.56
N ALA A 9 -3.86 -5.77 -5.73
CA ALA A 9 -2.48 -5.26 -5.79
C ALA A 9 -2.23 -4.34 -7.00
N ILE A 10 -3.11 -4.36 -8.00
CA ILE A 10 -3.04 -3.48 -9.17
C ILE A 10 -3.61 -2.08 -8.84
N VAL A 11 -4.50 -1.97 -7.85
CA VAL A 11 -5.19 -0.71 -7.50
C VAL A 11 -4.22 0.44 -7.18
N PRO A 12 -3.16 0.25 -6.36
CA PRO A 12 -2.19 1.31 -6.09
C PRO A 12 -1.40 1.71 -7.35
N ILE A 13 -1.11 0.76 -8.25
CA ILE A 13 -0.42 1.02 -9.52
C ILE A 13 -1.28 1.88 -10.44
N ILE A 14 -2.55 1.52 -10.61
CA ILE A 14 -3.49 2.32 -11.40
C ILE A 14 -3.65 3.72 -10.78
N THR A 15 -3.81 3.79 -9.47
CA THR A 15 -3.95 5.06 -8.75
C THR A 15 -2.72 5.96 -8.95
N TYR A 16 -1.51 5.39 -8.87
CA TYR A 16 -0.27 6.12 -9.14
C TYR A 16 -0.24 6.71 -10.56
N ASN A 17 -0.59 5.91 -11.57
CA ASN A 17 -0.55 6.36 -12.97
C ASN A 17 -1.63 7.41 -13.25
N LEU A 18 -2.86 7.21 -12.79
CA LEU A 18 -3.95 8.17 -12.97
C LEU A 18 -3.67 9.49 -12.24
N THR A 19 -3.14 9.42 -11.01
CA THR A 19 -2.87 10.63 -10.23
C THR A 19 -1.66 11.40 -10.75
N ASP A 20 -0.69 10.75 -11.42
CA ASP A 20 0.38 11.46 -12.14
C ASP A 20 -0.16 12.35 -13.26
N ILE A 21 -1.24 11.90 -13.92
CA ILE A 21 -1.89 12.61 -15.02
C ILE A 21 -2.82 13.71 -14.50
N TYR A 22 -3.72 13.37 -13.58
CA TYR A 22 -4.83 14.24 -13.20
C TYR A 22 -4.58 15.08 -11.93
N LEU A 23 -3.81 14.55 -10.97
CA LEU A 23 -3.62 15.16 -9.64
C LEU A 23 -2.15 15.06 -9.17
N PRO A 24 -1.16 15.51 -9.96
CA PRO A 24 0.25 15.22 -9.71
C PRO A 24 0.70 15.71 -8.32
N LYS A 25 0.20 16.87 -7.87
CA LYS A 25 0.51 17.47 -6.55
C LYS A 25 0.04 16.64 -5.35
N ARG A 26 -0.86 15.67 -5.55
CA ARG A 26 -1.43 14.80 -4.50
C ARG A 26 -1.21 13.32 -4.81
N LYS A 27 -0.26 13.03 -5.69
CA LYS A 27 -0.01 11.69 -6.23
C LYS A 27 0.28 10.68 -5.14
N TRP A 28 1.17 11.04 -4.21
CA TRP A 28 1.58 10.11 -3.17
C TRP A 28 0.50 9.93 -2.10
N LEU A 29 -0.27 10.96 -1.77
CA LEU A 29 -1.47 10.84 -0.92
C LEU A 29 -2.42 9.77 -1.46
N TRP A 30 -2.85 9.91 -2.72
CA TRP A 30 -3.83 8.99 -3.31
C TRP A 30 -3.26 7.58 -3.50
N THR A 31 -1.99 7.47 -3.90
CA THR A 31 -1.30 6.17 -3.99
C THR A 31 -1.21 5.49 -2.62
N GLY A 32 -0.88 6.25 -1.58
CA GLY A 32 -0.79 5.77 -0.19
C GLY A 32 -2.13 5.31 0.35
N LEU A 33 -3.20 6.10 0.14
CA LEU A 33 -4.57 5.70 0.48
C LEU A 33 -4.94 4.38 -0.21
N ALA A 34 -4.74 4.29 -1.52
CA ALA A 34 -5.03 3.09 -2.29
C ALA A 34 -4.24 1.87 -1.81
N LEU A 35 -2.94 2.03 -1.52
CA LEU A 35 -2.11 0.97 -0.96
C LEU A 35 -2.64 0.48 0.39
N GLY A 36 -2.91 1.39 1.31
CA GLY A 36 -3.39 1.04 2.65
C GLY A 36 -4.77 0.36 2.65
N MET A 37 -5.66 0.75 1.75
CA MET A 37 -6.97 0.12 1.62
C MET A 37 -6.91 -1.35 1.20
N VAL A 38 -5.86 -1.76 0.48
CA VAL A 38 -5.75 -3.11 -0.10
C VAL A 38 -4.64 -3.96 0.51
N VAL A 39 -3.71 -3.38 1.27
CA VAL A 39 -2.52 -4.09 1.76
C VAL A 39 -2.89 -5.30 2.63
N ALA A 40 -3.88 -5.16 3.53
CA ALA A 40 -4.29 -6.26 4.40
C ALA A 40 -4.93 -7.45 3.64
N PRO A 41 -5.97 -7.25 2.79
CA PRO A 41 -6.54 -8.36 2.03
C PRO A 41 -5.55 -8.97 1.02
N VAL A 42 -4.65 -8.17 0.43
CA VAL A 42 -3.58 -8.68 -0.45
C VAL A 42 -2.58 -9.54 0.34
N SER A 43 -2.17 -9.09 1.52
CA SER A 43 -1.23 -9.82 2.39
C SER A 43 -1.80 -11.17 2.84
N MET A 44 -3.07 -11.17 3.24
CA MET A 44 -3.80 -12.38 3.60
C MET A 44 -3.92 -13.34 2.42
N CYS A 45 -4.15 -12.82 1.20
CA CYS A 45 -4.20 -13.65 0.00
C CYS A 45 -2.82 -14.24 -0.33
N LEU A 46 -1.75 -13.43 -0.25
CA LEU A 46 -0.38 -13.89 -0.47
C LEU A 46 0.01 -15.00 0.52
N LEU A 47 -0.34 -14.87 1.80
CA LEU A 47 -0.14 -15.90 2.83
C LEU A 47 -0.77 -17.24 2.41
N GLN A 48 -1.93 -17.19 1.75
CA GLN A 48 -2.66 -18.38 1.29
C GLN A 48 -2.09 -18.97 -0.01
N SER A 49 -1.21 -18.27 -0.73
CA SER A 49 -0.59 -18.71 -1.99
C SER A 49 0.48 -19.80 -1.83
N THR A 50 0.68 -20.34 -0.63
CA THR A 50 1.64 -21.41 -0.32
C THR A 50 1.41 -22.72 -1.08
N HIS A 51 0.23 -22.88 -1.69
CA HIS A 51 -0.15 -24.01 -2.54
C HIS A 51 0.54 -24.01 -3.92
N ILE A 52 1.13 -22.89 -4.36
CA ILE A 52 1.86 -22.80 -5.64
C ILE A 52 3.34 -23.22 -5.41
N PRO A 53 3.91 -24.15 -6.19
CA PRO A 53 5.29 -24.61 -6.00
C PRO A 53 6.32 -23.49 -6.13
N VAL A 54 7.34 -23.50 -5.26
CA VAL A 54 8.49 -22.57 -5.14
C VAL A 54 8.14 -21.07 -5.07
N ILE A 55 7.53 -20.53 -6.13
CA ILE A 55 7.07 -19.14 -6.22
C ILE A 55 6.01 -18.84 -5.17
N GLY A 56 5.05 -19.75 -4.96
CA GLY A 56 4.02 -19.59 -3.93
C GLY A 56 4.56 -19.63 -2.51
N LYS A 57 5.71 -20.29 -2.28
CA LYS A 57 6.37 -20.28 -0.96
C LYS A 57 7.01 -18.93 -0.67
N ILE A 58 7.65 -18.31 -1.66
CA ILE A 58 8.26 -16.97 -1.51
C ILE A 58 7.16 -15.92 -1.34
N LEU A 59 6.11 -15.98 -2.18
CA LEU A 59 4.96 -15.09 -2.07
C LEU A 59 4.21 -15.31 -0.75
N GLY A 60 4.08 -16.56 -0.30
CA GLY A 60 3.54 -16.95 1.00
C GLY A 60 4.30 -16.35 2.16
N LEU A 61 5.63 -16.37 2.11
CA LEU A 61 6.49 -15.74 3.12
C LEU A 61 6.33 -14.22 3.13
N GLY A 62 6.28 -13.60 1.95
CA GLY A 62 5.99 -12.17 1.83
C GLY A 62 4.62 -11.81 2.41
N GLY A 63 3.60 -12.61 2.10
CA GLY A 63 2.26 -12.48 2.66
C GLY A 63 2.23 -12.63 4.18
N LEU A 64 3.00 -13.58 4.74
CA LEU A 64 3.14 -13.75 6.19
C LEU A 64 3.73 -12.51 6.85
N ILE A 65 4.86 -12.02 6.34
CA ILE A 65 5.54 -10.83 6.89
C ILE A 65 4.60 -9.63 6.85
N LEU A 66 3.96 -9.39 5.71
CA LEU A 66 3.02 -8.29 5.57
C LEU A 66 1.80 -8.48 6.46
N ASN A 67 1.26 -9.69 6.59
CA ASN A 67 0.09 -9.95 7.42
C ASN A 67 0.38 -9.82 8.92
N ILE A 68 1.61 -10.10 9.38
CA ILE A 68 2.02 -9.85 10.78
C ILE A 68 1.92 -8.35 11.11
N VAL A 69 2.25 -7.49 10.15
CA VAL A 69 2.15 -6.03 10.33
C VAL A 69 0.71 -5.58 10.19
N HIS A 70 0.03 -5.98 9.10
CA HIS A 70 -1.21 -5.34 8.67
C HIS A 70 -2.49 -6.02 9.16
N GLY A 71 -2.42 -7.28 9.59
CA GLY A 71 -3.56 -8.07 10.04
C GLY A 71 -4.02 -7.77 11.48
N PRO A 72 -3.13 -7.73 12.49
CA PRO A 72 -3.54 -7.69 13.89
C PRO A 72 -4.34 -6.47 14.33
N LEU A 73 -4.10 -5.29 13.76
CA LEU A 73 -4.75 -4.04 14.21
C LEU A 73 -6.28 -4.11 14.12
N GLY A 74 -6.81 -4.59 13.00
CA GLY A 74 -8.25 -4.74 12.80
C GLY A 74 -8.83 -5.80 13.72
N TYR A 75 -8.13 -6.90 13.96
CA TYR A 75 -8.53 -7.93 14.91
C TYR A 75 -8.60 -7.38 16.35
N PHE A 76 -7.55 -6.70 16.81
CA PHE A 76 -7.56 -6.10 18.15
C PHE A 76 -8.63 -5.02 18.28
N THR A 77 -8.91 -4.28 17.22
CA THR A 77 -9.98 -3.26 17.22
C THR A 77 -11.35 -3.91 17.42
N VAL A 78 -11.71 -4.93 16.64
CA VAL A 78 -13.02 -5.61 16.77
C VAL A 78 -13.18 -6.34 18.10
N VAL A 79 -12.09 -6.89 18.64
CA VAL A 79 -12.10 -7.51 19.98
C VAL A 79 -12.26 -6.44 21.06
N ALA A 80 -11.53 -5.33 20.99
CA ALA A 80 -11.57 -4.27 22.00
C ALA A 80 -12.95 -3.61 22.13
N ILE A 81 -13.68 -3.49 21.02
CA ILE A 81 -15.05 -2.92 21.00
C ILE A 81 -16.15 -3.98 21.21
N GLY A 82 -15.78 -5.22 21.54
CA GLY A 82 -16.73 -6.29 21.87
C GLY A 82 -17.50 -6.86 20.67
N ILE A 83 -17.04 -6.62 19.44
CA ILE A 83 -17.68 -7.17 18.24
C ILE A 83 -17.33 -8.65 18.07
N HIS A 84 -16.08 -9.06 18.32
CA HIS A 84 -15.65 -10.46 18.25
C HIS A 84 -15.10 -10.95 19.60
N GLU A 85 -15.37 -12.22 19.92
CA GLU A 85 -14.79 -12.88 21.08
C GLU A 85 -13.33 -13.30 20.82
N PRO A 86 -12.41 -13.02 21.75
CA PRO A 86 -11.00 -13.39 21.60
C PRO A 86 -10.82 -14.91 21.60
N GLY A 87 -9.86 -15.40 20.81
CA GLY A 87 -9.47 -16.81 20.81
C GLY A 87 -10.41 -17.74 20.04
N THR A 88 -11.41 -17.19 19.35
CA THR A 88 -12.33 -17.97 18.51
C THR A 88 -11.82 -18.13 17.09
N VAL A 89 -12.21 -19.23 16.43
CA VAL A 89 -11.93 -19.41 15.00
C VAL A 89 -12.81 -18.46 14.20
N LEU A 90 -12.17 -17.56 13.44
CA LEU A 90 -12.87 -16.55 12.66
C LEU A 90 -13.51 -17.15 11.40
N SER A 91 -14.80 -16.88 11.20
CA SER A 91 -15.50 -17.13 9.95
C SER A 91 -15.01 -16.19 8.83
N ALA A 92 -15.35 -16.53 7.58
CA ALA A 92 -15.02 -15.71 6.41
C ALA A 92 -15.61 -14.29 6.49
N ALA A 93 -16.83 -14.15 7.05
CA ALA A 93 -17.47 -12.86 7.25
C ALA A 93 -16.71 -12.00 8.28
N GLN A 94 -16.31 -12.60 9.40
CA GLN A 94 -15.51 -11.93 10.43
C GLN A 94 -14.13 -11.51 9.91
N LEU A 95 -13.47 -12.36 9.12
CA LEU A 95 -12.21 -12.02 8.43
C LEU A 95 -12.39 -10.84 7.46
N THR A 96 -13.53 -10.77 6.77
CA THR A 96 -13.84 -9.66 5.87
C THR A 96 -14.01 -8.35 6.65
N GLN A 97 -14.74 -8.37 7.77
CA GLN A 97 -14.90 -7.21 8.66
C GLN A 97 -13.55 -6.70 9.17
N ILE A 98 -12.67 -7.60 9.62
CA ILE A 98 -11.32 -7.26 10.07
C ILE A 98 -10.52 -6.60 8.94
N ASN A 99 -10.58 -7.13 7.72
CA ASN A 99 -9.87 -6.56 6.57
C ASN A 99 -10.41 -5.20 6.15
N ILE A 100 -11.72 -4.94 6.28
CA ILE A 100 -12.31 -3.61 6.04
C ILE A 100 -11.73 -2.60 7.04
N ILE A 101 -11.69 -2.94 8.33
CA ILE A 101 -11.14 -2.06 9.37
C ILE A 101 -9.64 -1.82 9.12
N ASN A 102 -8.88 -2.87 8.82
CA ASN A 102 -7.48 -2.73 8.43
C ASN A 102 -7.32 -1.80 7.21
N GLY A 103 -8.19 -1.92 6.21
CA GLY A 103 -8.20 -1.04 5.05
C GLY A 103 -8.31 0.44 5.46
N PHE A 104 -9.24 0.78 6.36
CA PHE A 104 -9.37 2.16 6.86
C PHE A 104 -8.14 2.63 7.65
N VAL A 105 -7.66 1.82 8.59
CA VAL A 105 -6.51 2.18 9.45
C VAL A 105 -5.25 2.38 8.62
N TRP A 106 -4.92 1.41 7.77
CA TRP A 106 -3.74 1.49 6.91
C TRP A 106 -3.90 2.48 5.77
N GLY A 107 -5.12 2.64 5.25
CA GLY A 107 -5.47 3.69 4.29
C GLY A 107 -5.11 5.06 4.84
N MET A 108 -5.59 5.39 6.03
CA MET A 108 -5.24 6.66 6.71
C MET A 108 -3.73 6.77 6.95
N PHE A 109 -3.10 5.73 7.50
CA PHE A 109 -1.67 5.76 7.80
C PHE A 109 -0.81 6.01 6.55
N TYR A 110 -1.00 5.21 5.50
CA TYR A 110 -0.25 5.36 4.26
C TYR A 110 -0.65 6.61 3.46
N GLY A 111 -1.90 7.05 3.58
CA GLY A 111 -2.35 8.34 3.03
C GLY A 111 -1.60 9.51 3.66
N VAL A 112 -1.45 9.53 4.99
CA VAL A 112 -0.67 10.56 5.71
C VAL A 112 0.82 10.50 5.31
N LEU A 113 1.40 9.31 5.21
CA LEU A 113 2.78 9.16 4.73
C LEU A 113 2.92 9.69 3.29
N GLY A 114 1.99 9.36 2.41
CA GLY A 114 1.93 9.85 1.04
C GLY A 114 1.80 11.37 0.96
N TYR A 115 0.92 11.95 1.77
CA TYR A 115 0.77 13.40 1.88
C TYR A 115 2.07 14.10 2.30
N ASN A 116 2.78 13.53 3.27
CA ASN A 116 4.07 14.06 3.70
C ASN A 116 5.13 13.99 2.60
N ILE A 117 5.09 12.98 1.73
CA ILE A 117 5.94 12.90 0.54
C ILE A 117 5.55 13.99 -0.45
N ASP A 118 4.25 14.20 -0.71
CA ASP A 118 3.77 15.26 -1.60
C ASP A 118 4.22 16.66 -1.14
N LEU A 119 4.28 16.90 0.18
CA LEU A 119 4.80 18.16 0.74
C LEU A 119 6.31 18.35 0.56
N LYS A 120 7.09 17.27 0.70
CA LYS A 120 8.57 17.33 0.66
C LYS A 120 9.13 17.22 -0.75
N TRP A 121 8.43 16.50 -1.63
CA TRP A 121 8.87 16.18 -2.97
C TRP A 121 7.80 16.61 -3.98
N PRO A 122 7.66 17.93 -4.23
CA PRO A 122 6.69 18.43 -5.21
C PRO A 122 6.99 17.77 -6.55
N SER A 123 6.10 16.85 -6.93
CA SER A 123 6.13 16.06 -8.17
C SER A 123 5.91 16.89 -9.43
N THR A 124 5.96 18.22 -9.32
CA THR A 124 5.75 19.11 -10.45
C THR A 124 6.84 18.88 -11.49
N ALA A 125 6.47 19.06 -12.77
CA ALA A 125 7.42 19.11 -13.88
C ALA A 125 8.58 20.10 -13.62
N GLU A 126 8.37 21.06 -12.72
CA GLU A 126 9.35 22.03 -12.21
C GLU A 126 10.44 21.38 -11.34
N GLY A 127 10.10 20.45 -10.45
CA GLY A 127 11.08 19.67 -9.68
C GLY A 127 11.95 18.80 -10.60
N LYS A 128 11.33 18.09 -11.56
CA LYS A 128 12.06 17.32 -12.59
C LYS A 128 12.97 18.21 -13.45
N ARG A 129 12.54 19.44 -13.78
CA ARG A 129 13.36 20.43 -14.53
C ARG A 129 14.51 21.00 -13.71
N LEU A 130 14.34 21.26 -12.41
CA LEU A 130 15.40 21.78 -11.54
C LEU A 130 16.53 20.76 -11.36
N PHE A 131 16.21 19.48 -11.16
CA PHE A 131 17.23 18.41 -11.09
C PHE A 131 17.89 18.12 -12.46
N ALA A 132 17.13 18.15 -13.56
CA ALA A 132 17.68 18.02 -14.91
C ALA A 132 18.54 19.24 -15.34
N GLY A 133 18.23 20.43 -14.84
CA GLY A 133 18.97 21.67 -15.09
C GLY A 133 20.25 21.82 -14.26
N ALA A 134 20.28 21.28 -13.04
CA ALA A 134 21.46 21.26 -12.19
C ALA A 134 22.61 20.44 -12.80
N GLY A 135 22.30 19.32 -13.48
CA GLY A 135 23.29 18.52 -14.21
C GLY A 135 23.93 19.24 -15.41
N LYS A 136 23.21 20.16 -16.06
CA LYS A 136 23.76 20.97 -17.18
C LYS A 136 24.64 22.13 -16.69
N LYS A 137 24.36 22.72 -15.53
CA LYS A 137 25.20 23.80 -14.96
C LYS A 137 26.50 23.26 -14.34
N ALA A 138 26.51 22.02 -13.85
CA ALA A 138 27.71 21.40 -13.27
C ALA A 138 28.81 21.03 -14.30
N MET A 139 28.49 20.94 -15.60
CA MET A 139 29.46 20.64 -16.66
C MET A 139 29.94 21.86 -17.46
N ALA A 140 29.43 23.06 -17.16
CA ALA A 140 29.80 24.28 -17.89
C ALA A 140 31.25 24.79 -17.68
N PRO A 141 31.97 24.56 -16.55
CA PRO A 141 33.31 25.12 -16.40
C PRO A 141 34.43 24.27 -17.01
N TYR A 142 34.16 23.06 -17.53
CA TYR A 142 35.16 22.15 -18.08
C TYR A 142 35.21 22.13 -19.63
N ARG A 143 34.88 23.24 -20.28
CA ARG A 143 35.20 23.48 -21.69
C ARG A 143 35.91 24.83 -21.82
N LYS A 144 37.23 24.81 -21.67
CA LYS A 144 38.16 25.75 -22.30
C LYS A 144 39.29 24.94 -22.91
#